data_AF-A0A416RE66-F1
#
_entry.id   AF-A0A416RE66-F1
#
_cell.length_a   1.000
_cell.length_b   1.000
_cell.length_c   1.000
_cell.angle_alpha   90.00
_cell.angle_beta   90.00
_cell.angle_gamma   90.00
#
_symmetry.space_group_name_H-M   'P 1'
#
loop_
_entity.id
_entity.type
_entity.pdbx_description
1 polymer ?
#
loop_
_entity_poly.entity_id
_entity_poly.type
_entity_poly.pdbx_seq_one_letter_code
_entity_poly.pdbx_strand_id
1 'polypeptide(L)'
;MTLGQRIQELRKQRNLSQEGLGEKLGVSRQAVSRWEMDGAVPEVDKLVAMSRVFGVSLNDLLQVEGGEKTAERQTAPSTGRGWRLGVLVLTLVCALSLGGNVWLGLRNGELERQLVEAEESLDPEQPLVVGFDVDYYLMQRDEALICYTFTVTAARQTEGMELELEAVDRNGEVYTLTMELVSGAVYRGELEMRYPAGGNATVSALVRDGLGRSYTQPVAKLSGMGGETEQVQTLWGNP
;
A
#
# COMPACT_ATOMS: atom_id res chain seq x y z
N MET A 1 -41.55 18.67 54.19
CA MET A 1 -42.37 17.52 54.62
C MET A 1 -41.79 17.03 55.94
N THR A 2 -42.58 16.72 56.95
CA THR A 2 -42.05 16.17 58.22
C THR A 2 -41.83 14.66 58.12
N LEU A 3 -41.06 14.09 59.04
CA LEU A 3 -40.85 12.64 59.13
C LEU A 3 -42.19 11.91 59.34
N GLY A 4 -43.07 12.43 60.20
CA GLY A 4 -44.40 11.86 60.41
C GLY A 4 -45.27 11.86 59.16
N GLN A 5 -45.28 12.98 58.42
CA GLN A 5 -45.96 13.07 57.13
C GLN A 5 -45.40 12.06 56.12
N ARG A 6 -44.08 11.85 56.10
CA ARG A 6 -43.41 10.89 55.21
C ARG A 6 -43.76 9.44 55.54
N ILE A 7 -43.77 9.09 56.82
CA ILE A 7 -44.21 7.77 57.28
C ILE A 7 -45.66 7.53 56.85
N GLN A 8 -46.54 8.52 57.04
CA GLN A 8 -47.94 8.40 56.65
C GLN A 8 -48.11 8.22 55.13
N GLU A 9 -47.36 8.98 54.33
CA GLU A 9 -47.38 8.87 52.87
C GLU A 9 -46.96 7.47 52.41
N LEU A 10 -45.79 6.99 52.85
CA LEU A 10 -45.27 5.67 52.48
C LEU A 10 -46.19 4.55 52.95
N ARG A 11 -46.78 4.68 54.15
CA ARG A 11 -47.78 3.71 54.64
C ARG A 11 -48.99 3.64 53.72
N LYS A 12 -49.53 4.80 53.31
CA LYS A 12 -50.69 4.88 52.38
C LYS A 12 -50.33 4.32 51.00
N GLN A 13 -49.14 4.61 50.47
CA GLN A 13 -48.67 4.05 49.20
C GLN A 13 -48.58 2.52 49.23
N ARG A 14 -48.32 1.93 50.40
CA ARG A 14 -48.32 0.47 50.62
C ARG A 14 -49.68 -0.09 51.02
N ASN A 15 -50.75 0.70 50.97
CA ASN A 15 -52.11 0.33 51.39
C ASN A 15 -52.18 -0.26 52.81
N LEU A 16 -51.30 0.17 53.72
CA LEU A 16 -51.28 -0.29 55.10
C LEU A 16 -52.15 0.59 55.99
N SER A 17 -52.91 0.01 56.92
CA SER A 17 -53.51 0.75 58.04
C SER A 17 -52.45 1.07 59.10
N GLN A 18 -52.72 2.02 60.00
CA GLN A 18 -51.79 2.30 61.13
C GLN A 18 -51.59 1.06 62.02
N GLU A 19 -52.64 0.23 62.14
CA GLU A 19 -52.59 -1.05 62.85
C GLU A 19 -51.71 -2.05 62.09
N GLY A 20 -51.88 -2.19 60.79
CA GLY A 20 -51.06 -3.09 59.97
C GLY A 20 -49.59 -2.69 59.88
N LEU A 21 -49.26 -1.39 59.96
CA LEU A 21 -47.87 -0.96 60.13
C LEU A 21 -47.35 -1.27 61.54
N GLY A 22 -48.19 -1.08 62.56
CA GLY A 22 -47.88 -1.44 63.94
C GLY A 22 -47.53 -2.92 64.10
N GLU A 23 -48.36 -3.81 63.54
CA GLU A 23 -48.13 -5.26 63.52
C GLU A 23 -46.79 -5.62 62.85
N LYS A 24 -46.51 -5.05 61.68
CA LYS A 24 -45.24 -5.30 60.96
C LYS A 24 -44.00 -4.82 61.72
N LEU A 25 -44.14 -3.80 62.56
CA LEU A 25 -43.05 -3.22 63.34
C LEU A 25 -43.03 -3.70 64.80
N GLY A 26 -43.99 -4.52 65.22
CA GLY A 26 -44.15 -4.97 66.61
C GLY A 26 -44.41 -3.82 67.59
N VAL A 27 -45.22 -2.83 67.20
CA VAL A 27 -45.60 -1.68 68.04
C VAL A 27 -47.11 -1.45 68.01
N SER A 28 -47.63 -0.71 68.98
CA SER A 28 -49.05 -0.39 69.02
C SER A 28 -49.44 0.60 67.91
N ARG A 29 -50.70 0.53 67.44
CA ARG A 29 -51.29 1.52 66.53
C ARG A 29 -51.10 2.96 67.04
N GLN A 30 -51.19 3.16 68.36
CA GLN A 30 -51.03 4.48 68.99
C GLN A 30 -49.62 5.04 68.80
N ALA A 31 -48.57 4.20 68.85
CA ALA A 31 -47.20 4.61 68.58
C ALA A 31 -47.05 5.12 67.14
N VAL A 32 -47.59 4.38 66.16
CA VAL A 32 -47.59 4.79 64.75
C VAL A 32 -48.34 6.10 64.55
N SER A 33 -49.50 6.27 65.18
CA SER A 33 -50.26 7.52 65.11
C SER A 33 -49.49 8.71 65.69
N ARG A 34 -48.75 8.52 66.79
CA ARG A 34 -47.91 9.57 67.38
C ARG A 34 -46.75 9.95 66.47
N TRP A 35 -46.14 8.98 65.78
CA TRP A 35 -45.10 9.26 64.79
C TRP A 35 -45.64 10.04 63.60
N GLU A 36 -46.79 9.63 63.06
CA GLU A 36 -47.42 10.32 61.92
C GLU A 36 -47.87 11.76 62.22
N MET A 37 -48.14 12.06 63.49
CA MET A 37 -48.51 13.40 63.97
C MET A 37 -47.32 14.20 64.51
N ASP A 38 -46.09 13.73 64.31
CA ASP A 38 -44.85 14.33 64.82
C ASP A 38 -44.82 14.51 66.36
N GLY A 39 -45.68 13.77 67.09
CA GLY A 39 -45.77 13.82 68.55
C GLY A 39 -44.75 12.94 69.28
N ALA A 40 -44.04 12.08 68.54
CA ALA A 40 -42.89 11.32 69.00
C ALA A 40 -42.01 10.95 67.80
N VAL A 41 -40.71 10.75 68.03
CA VAL A 41 -39.76 10.29 67.01
C VAL A 41 -39.58 8.77 67.16
N PRO A 42 -39.65 7.98 66.07
CA PRO A 42 -39.36 6.55 66.13
C PRO A 42 -37.88 6.30 66.49
N GLU A 43 -37.63 5.25 67.26
CA GLU A 43 -36.27 4.78 67.54
C GLU A 43 -35.57 4.31 66.26
N VAL A 44 -34.23 4.32 66.27
CA VAL A 44 -33.39 3.94 65.11
C VAL A 44 -33.78 2.55 64.57
N ASP A 45 -34.00 1.58 65.45
CA ASP A 45 -34.40 0.23 65.06
C ASP A 45 -35.74 0.21 64.31
N LYS A 46 -36.69 1.08 64.71
CA LYS A 46 -37.99 1.23 64.04
C LYS A 46 -37.85 1.96 62.71
N LEU A 47 -36.94 2.92 62.59
CA LEU A 47 -36.62 3.58 61.32
C LEU A 47 -36.00 2.60 60.32
N VAL A 48 -35.08 1.73 60.75
CA VAL A 48 -34.50 0.68 59.92
C VAL A 48 -35.55 -0.38 59.53
N ALA A 49 -36.43 -0.76 60.46
CA ALA A 49 -37.52 -1.67 60.13
C ALA A 49 -38.51 -1.04 59.13
N MET A 50 -38.83 0.25 59.28
CA MET A 50 -39.67 0.99 58.35
C MET A 50 -39.05 1.10 56.95
N SER A 51 -37.75 1.35 56.84
CA SER A 51 -37.07 1.41 55.54
C SER A 51 -37.21 0.08 54.78
N ARG A 52 -37.13 -1.05 55.49
CA ARG A 52 -37.39 -2.39 54.93
C ARG A 52 -38.85 -2.60 54.54
N VAL A 53 -39.81 -2.22 55.40
CA VAL A 53 -41.26 -2.36 55.12
C VAL A 53 -41.68 -1.51 53.92
N PHE A 54 -41.14 -0.29 53.80
CA PHE A 54 -41.44 0.65 52.72
C PHE A 54 -40.54 0.49 51.50
N GLY A 55 -39.49 -0.35 51.55
CA GLY A 55 -38.55 -0.58 50.46
C GLY A 55 -37.82 0.68 49.99
N VAL A 56 -37.54 1.60 50.90
CA VAL A 56 -36.79 2.85 50.64
C VAL A 56 -35.50 2.87 51.47
N SER A 57 -34.51 3.66 51.07
CA SER A 57 -33.32 3.82 51.92
C SER A 57 -33.65 4.59 53.20
N LEU A 58 -32.84 4.42 54.25
CA LEU A 58 -33.00 5.20 55.48
C LEU A 58 -32.83 6.71 55.22
N ASN A 59 -31.97 7.07 54.26
CA ASN A 59 -31.78 8.46 53.82
C ASN A 59 -33.04 9.01 53.15
N ASP A 60 -33.72 8.22 52.30
CA ASP A 60 -34.98 8.62 51.65
C ASP A 60 -36.15 8.73 52.63
N LEU A 61 -36.12 7.93 53.70
CA LEU A 61 -37.11 7.99 54.79
C LEU A 61 -36.90 9.26 55.63
N LEU A 62 -35.65 9.61 55.93
CA LEU A 62 -35.28 10.73 56.79
C LEU A 62 -35.10 12.06 56.04
N GLN A 63 -35.17 12.05 54.70
CA GLN A 63 -34.89 13.20 53.83
C GLN A 63 -33.55 13.88 54.17
N VAL A 64 -32.50 13.07 54.40
CA VAL A 64 -31.15 13.61 54.54
C VAL A 64 -30.67 14.04 53.15
N GLU A 65 -30.84 15.31 52.82
CA GLU A 65 -30.22 15.93 51.65
C GLU A 65 -28.70 15.91 51.83
N GLY A 66 -28.04 14.89 51.27
CA GLY A 66 -26.59 14.78 51.33
C GLY A 66 -26.08 13.35 51.21
N GLY A 67 -26.18 12.80 49.99
CA GLY A 67 -25.56 11.51 49.69
C GLY A 67 -26.19 10.77 48.53
N GLU A 68 -26.44 11.45 47.41
CA GLU A 68 -26.68 10.78 46.13
C GLU A 68 -25.45 9.92 45.78
N LYS A 69 -25.50 8.65 46.14
CA LYS A 69 -24.93 7.58 45.33
C LYS A 69 -26.07 6.67 44.92
N THR A 70 -26.90 7.20 44.04
CA THR A 70 -27.78 6.40 43.20
C THR A 70 -26.91 5.35 42.53
N ALA A 71 -27.28 4.10 42.75
CA ALA A 71 -26.74 2.92 42.12
C ALA A 71 -26.39 3.19 40.66
N GLU A 72 -25.15 2.86 40.28
CA GLU A 72 -24.72 2.73 38.89
C GLU A 72 -25.58 1.66 38.20
N ARG A 73 -26.76 2.09 37.75
CA ARG A 73 -27.38 1.49 36.59
C ARG A 73 -26.44 1.82 35.46
N GLN A 74 -25.83 0.79 34.86
CA GLN A 74 -25.15 0.88 33.57
C GLN A 74 -26.15 1.41 32.53
N THR A 75 -26.38 2.72 32.50
CA THR A 75 -27.01 3.39 31.37
C THR A 75 -25.91 3.52 30.34
N ALA A 76 -26.01 2.71 29.29
CA ALA A 76 -25.31 2.95 28.04
C ALA A 76 -25.29 4.47 27.75
N PRO A 77 -24.16 5.03 27.28
CA PRO A 77 -24.02 6.47 27.14
C PRO A 77 -25.21 7.00 26.32
N SER A 78 -26.05 7.83 26.97
CA SER A 78 -27.12 8.53 26.26
C SER A 78 -26.44 9.35 25.18
N THR A 79 -26.69 8.96 23.93
CA THR A 79 -25.89 9.39 22.78
C THR A 79 -26.22 10.85 22.48
N GLY A 80 -25.57 11.77 23.20
CA GLY A 80 -25.67 13.20 22.97
C GLY A 80 -25.21 13.53 21.55
N ARG A 81 -25.80 14.58 20.98
CA ARG A 81 -25.52 15.08 19.61
C ARG A 81 -24.02 15.22 19.32
N GLY A 82 -23.20 15.52 20.33
CA GLY A 82 -21.74 15.61 20.26
C GLY A 82 -21.03 14.28 19.95
N TRP A 83 -21.47 13.14 20.50
CA TRP A 83 -20.91 11.82 20.17
C TRP A 83 -21.18 11.47 18.70
N ARG A 84 -22.41 11.71 18.24
CA ARG A 84 -22.79 11.46 16.84
C ARG A 84 -21.96 12.30 15.87
N LEU A 85 -21.72 13.58 16.20
CA LEU A 85 -20.80 14.43 15.45
C LEU A 85 -19.37 13.88 15.47
N GLY A 86 -18.87 13.45 16.62
CA GLY A 86 -17.52 12.89 16.75
C GLY A 86 -17.33 11.63 15.91
N VAL A 87 -18.29 10.71 15.92
CA VAL A 87 -18.27 9.50 15.07
C VAL A 87 -18.32 9.89 13.59
N LEU A 88 -19.18 10.84 13.18
CA LEU A 88 -19.24 11.29 11.79
C LEU A 88 -17.92 11.91 11.33
N VAL A 89 -17.31 12.78 12.13
CA VAL A 89 -16.00 13.36 11.82
C VAL A 89 -14.94 12.27 11.71
N LEU A 90 -14.91 11.32 12.64
CA LEU A 90 -13.98 10.20 12.59
C LEU A 90 -14.17 9.35 11.33
N THR A 91 -15.41 9.03 10.97
CA THR A 91 -15.71 8.26 9.75
C THR A 91 -15.27 8.99 8.49
N LEU A 92 -15.45 10.31 8.44
CA LEU A 92 -15.01 11.14 7.32
C LEU A 92 -13.49 11.21 7.23
N VAL A 93 -12.80 11.36 8.36
CA VAL A 93 -11.32 11.32 8.43
C VAL A 93 -10.79 9.97 7.98
N CYS A 94 -11.37 8.87 8.47
CA CYS A 94 -11.00 7.53 8.04
C CYS A 94 -11.26 7.31 6.55
N ALA A 95 -12.41 7.76 6.03
CA ALA A 95 -12.74 7.65 4.61
C ALA A 95 -11.78 8.45 3.73
N LEU A 96 -11.43 9.68 4.13
CA LEU A 96 -10.43 10.49 3.44
C LEU A 96 -9.04 9.87 3.50
N SER A 97 -8.64 9.33 4.65
CA SER A 97 -7.36 8.64 4.82
C SER A 97 -7.29 7.38 3.94
N LEU A 98 -8.33 6.54 3.96
CA LEU A 98 -8.41 5.34 3.11
C LEU A 98 -8.38 5.71 1.63
N GLY A 99 -9.19 6.68 1.21
CA GLY A 99 -9.22 7.17 -0.16
C GLY A 99 -7.87 7.73 -0.60
N GLY A 100 -7.19 8.50 0.26
CA GLY A 100 -5.86 9.04 0.01
C GLY A 100 -4.80 7.95 -0.16
N ASN A 101 -4.80 6.91 0.69
CA ASN A 101 -3.87 5.79 0.57
C ASN A 101 -4.11 4.98 -0.72
N VAL A 102 -5.37 4.73 -1.09
CA VAL A 102 -5.72 4.06 -2.35
C VAL A 102 -5.27 4.89 -3.56
N TRP A 103 -5.53 6.19 -3.55
CA TRP A 103 -5.12 7.09 -4.62
C TRP A 103 -3.59 7.17 -4.76
N LEU A 104 -2.86 7.29 -3.64
CA LEU A 104 -1.39 7.25 -3.63
C LEU A 104 -0.87 5.92 -4.17
N GLY A 105 -1.46 4.79 -3.78
CA GLY A 105 -1.08 3.47 -4.30
C GLY A 105 -1.25 3.37 -5.81
N LEU A 106 -2.39 3.82 -6.35
CA LEU A 106 -2.63 3.84 -7.79
C LEU A 106 -1.65 4.76 -8.52
N ARG A 107 -1.38 5.95 -7.98
CA ARG A 107 -0.44 6.91 -8.57
C ARG A 107 0.99 6.39 -8.54
N ASN A 108 1.41 5.75 -7.45
CA ASN A 108 2.73 5.16 -7.33
C ASN A 108 2.91 4.02 -8.33
N GLY A 109 1.93 3.12 -8.45
CA GLY A 109 1.99 2.04 -9.44
C GLY A 109 2.08 2.55 -10.88
N GLU A 110 1.43 3.68 -11.20
CA GLU A 110 1.57 4.32 -12.50
C GLU A 110 2.97 4.90 -12.72
N LEU A 111 3.53 5.56 -11.71
CA LEU A 111 4.89 6.11 -11.76
C LEU A 111 5.94 5.00 -11.89
N GLU A 112 5.78 3.89 -11.17
CA GLU A 112 6.66 2.72 -11.28
C GLU A 112 6.67 2.17 -12.70
N ARG A 113 5.52 2.09 -13.37
CA ARG A 113 5.46 1.68 -14.79
C ARG A 113 6.19 2.66 -15.70
N GLN A 114 5.99 3.96 -15.50
CA GLN A 114 6.67 5.00 -16.29
C GLN A 114 8.19 4.96 -16.09
N LEU A 115 8.65 4.66 -14.87
CA LEU A 115 10.06 4.49 -14.57
C LEU A 115 10.65 3.28 -15.28
N VAL A 116 10.00 2.11 -15.19
CA VAL A 116 10.44 0.89 -15.91
C VAL A 116 10.51 1.15 -17.41
N GLU A 117 9.46 1.77 -17.98
CA GLU A 117 9.44 2.09 -19.41
C GLU A 117 10.58 3.05 -19.82
N ALA A 118 10.88 4.07 -18.99
CA ALA A 118 11.97 5.01 -19.25
C ALA A 118 13.37 4.39 -19.06
N GLU A 119 13.50 3.41 -18.15
CA GLU A 119 14.75 2.71 -17.89
C GLU A 119 15.10 1.71 -18.99
N GLU A 120 14.10 0.99 -19.49
CA GLU A 120 14.26 -0.05 -20.51
C GLU A 120 14.20 0.49 -21.95
N SER A 121 13.60 1.66 -22.18
CA SER A 121 13.50 2.23 -23.53
C SER A 121 14.80 2.88 -24.00
N LEU A 122 15.09 2.70 -25.29
CA LEU A 122 16.14 3.42 -26.00
C LEU A 122 15.59 4.69 -26.65
N ASP A 123 16.36 5.77 -26.56
CA ASP A 123 16.05 7.05 -27.20
C ASP A 123 16.48 7.01 -28.68
N PRO A 124 15.53 7.07 -29.63
CA PRO A 124 15.84 7.00 -31.06
C PRO A 124 16.63 8.21 -31.58
N GLU A 125 16.64 9.33 -30.86
CA GLU A 125 17.38 10.53 -31.28
C GLU A 125 18.87 10.46 -30.90
N GLN A 126 19.24 9.54 -30.02
CA GLN A 126 20.62 9.33 -29.59
C GLN A 126 21.29 8.23 -30.44
N PRO A 127 22.61 8.32 -30.65
CA PRO A 127 23.33 7.23 -31.30
C PRO A 127 23.17 5.95 -30.46
N LEU A 128 22.81 4.84 -31.09
CA LEU A 128 22.67 3.52 -30.47
C LEU A 128 24.02 2.83 -30.32
N VAL A 129 24.92 3.07 -31.27
CA VAL A 129 26.29 2.53 -31.31
C VAL A 129 27.29 3.69 -31.30
N VAL A 130 28.28 3.60 -30.42
CA VAL A 130 29.38 4.59 -30.28
C VAL A 130 30.72 4.09 -30.80
N GLY A 131 30.86 2.77 -30.97
CA GLY A 131 32.08 2.17 -31.50
C GLY A 131 31.78 0.86 -32.22
N PHE A 132 32.50 0.63 -33.30
CA PHE A 132 32.45 -0.60 -34.07
C PHE A 132 33.86 -0.95 -34.52
N ASP A 133 34.28 -2.17 -34.24
CA ASP A 133 35.60 -2.69 -34.59
C ASP A 133 35.46 -4.09 -35.20
N VAL A 134 36.36 -4.42 -36.13
CA VAL A 134 36.37 -5.69 -36.85
C VAL A 134 37.80 -6.18 -36.93
N ASP A 135 38.05 -7.28 -36.24
CA ASP A 135 39.29 -8.04 -36.36
C ASP A 135 39.06 -9.27 -37.23
N TYR A 136 40.10 -9.74 -37.91
CA TYR A 136 40.03 -11.00 -38.64
C TYR A 136 41.36 -11.75 -38.64
N TYR A 137 41.29 -13.07 -38.77
CA TYR A 137 42.46 -13.92 -38.97
C TYR A 137 42.13 -15.10 -39.89
N LEU A 138 43.16 -15.57 -40.60
CA LEU A 138 43.06 -16.73 -41.49
C LEU A 138 43.32 -18.01 -40.71
N MET A 139 42.40 -18.96 -40.82
CA MET A 139 42.58 -20.32 -40.33
C MET A 139 42.85 -21.25 -41.53
N GLN A 140 44.02 -21.87 -41.55
CA GLN A 140 44.32 -22.96 -42.48
C GLN A 140 43.97 -24.29 -41.82
N ARG A 141 42.80 -24.83 -42.19
CA ARG A 141 42.41 -26.22 -41.90
C ARG A 141 42.31 -26.98 -43.25
N ASP A 142 41.33 -27.89 -43.41
CA ASP A 142 41.08 -28.59 -44.68
C ASP A 142 40.65 -27.62 -45.81
N GLU A 143 40.07 -26.47 -45.45
CA GLU A 143 39.79 -25.33 -46.33
C GLU A 143 40.34 -24.04 -45.70
N ALA A 144 40.63 -23.03 -46.54
CA ALA A 144 41.01 -21.71 -46.05
C ALA A 144 39.75 -20.96 -45.57
N LEU A 145 39.66 -20.72 -44.26
CA LEU A 145 38.58 -19.97 -43.63
C LEU A 145 39.10 -18.64 -43.09
N ILE A 146 38.24 -17.63 -43.09
CA ILE A 146 38.45 -16.35 -42.41
C ILE A 146 37.49 -16.32 -41.23
N CYS A 147 38.03 -16.09 -40.04
CA CYS A 147 37.23 -15.83 -38.86
C CYS A 147 37.23 -14.32 -38.61
N TYR A 148 36.04 -13.72 -38.65
CA TYR A 148 35.81 -12.33 -38.28
C TYR A 148 35.32 -12.26 -36.85
N THR A 149 35.92 -11.35 -36.09
CA THR A 149 35.44 -10.95 -34.76
C THR A 149 34.91 -9.53 -34.88
N PHE A 150 33.61 -9.38 -34.69
CA PHE A 150 32.96 -8.08 -34.62
C PHE A 150 32.83 -7.65 -33.18
N THR A 151 33.22 -6.42 -32.89
CA THR A 151 33.04 -5.79 -31.58
C THR A 151 32.19 -4.55 -31.74
N VAL A 152 31.04 -4.52 -31.08
CA VAL A 152 30.11 -3.38 -31.08
C VAL A 152 30.06 -2.78 -29.67
N THR A 153 30.27 -1.48 -29.56
CA THR A 153 30.05 -0.76 -28.30
C THR A 153 28.75 0.04 -28.41
N ALA A 154 27.73 -0.40 -27.68
CA ALA A 154 26.47 0.32 -27.56
C ALA A 154 26.66 1.61 -26.75
N ALA A 155 25.90 2.66 -27.09
CA ALA A 155 25.93 3.93 -26.38
C ALA A 155 25.32 3.81 -24.97
N ARG A 156 24.32 2.94 -24.84
CA ARG A 156 23.60 2.64 -23.61
C ARG A 156 23.25 1.15 -23.60
N GLN A 157 23.36 0.55 -22.42
CA GLN A 157 22.89 -0.80 -22.14
C GLN A 157 21.61 -0.73 -21.33
N THR A 158 20.58 -1.48 -21.73
CA THR A 158 19.34 -1.65 -20.95
C THR A 158 19.11 -3.13 -20.64
N GLU A 159 18.28 -3.42 -19.64
CA GLU A 159 17.89 -4.78 -19.32
C GLU A 159 17.10 -5.40 -20.49
N GLY A 160 17.37 -6.67 -20.80
CA GLY A 160 16.73 -7.38 -21.93
C GLY A 160 17.15 -6.91 -23.32
N MET A 161 18.16 -6.05 -23.45
CA MET A 161 18.63 -5.54 -24.73
C MET A 161 19.35 -6.61 -25.55
N GLU A 162 18.86 -6.85 -26.76
CA GLU A 162 19.45 -7.74 -27.75
C GLU A 162 20.12 -6.93 -28.87
N LEU A 163 21.26 -7.41 -29.36
CA LEU A 163 21.98 -6.77 -30.45
C LEU A 163 22.32 -7.80 -31.51
N GLU A 164 21.98 -7.48 -32.75
CA GLU A 164 22.32 -8.25 -33.93
C GLU A 164 23.04 -7.35 -34.94
N LEU A 165 23.96 -7.92 -35.70
CA LEU A 165 24.53 -7.28 -36.88
C LEU A 165 23.84 -7.83 -38.11
N GLU A 166 23.36 -6.92 -38.95
CA GLU A 166 22.80 -7.22 -40.25
C GLU A 166 23.74 -6.69 -41.34
N ALA A 167 24.24 -7.57 -42.19
CA ALA A 167 25.02 -7.23 -43.36
C ALA A 167 24.18 -7.45 -44.62
N VAL A 168 24.02 -6.41 -45.43
CA VAL A 168 23.33 -6.49 -46.73
C VAL A 168 24.34 -6.38 -47.86
N ASP A 169 24.40 -7.41 -48.71
CA ASP A 169 25.30 -7.44 -49.86
C ASP A 169 24.77 -6.60 -51.04
N ARG A 170 25.51 -6.58 -52.16
CA ARG A 170 25.08 -5.85 -53.38
C ARG A 170 23.86 -6.46 -54.08
N ASN A 171 23.57 -7.74 -53.84
CA ASN A 171 22.44 -8.44 -54.43
C ASN A 171 21.16 -8.30 -53.57
N GLY A 172 21.28 -7.70 -52.39
CA GLY A 172 20.20 -7.57 -51.41
C GLY A 172 20.03 -8.80 -50.52
N GLU A 173 21.01 -9.71 -50.51
CA GLU A 173 21.06 -10.82 -49.57
C GLU A 173 21.42 -10.29 -48.18
N VAL A 174 20.66 -10.74 -47.18
CA VAL A 174 20.75 -10.27 -45.81
C VAL A 174 21.37 -11.37 -44.96
N TYR A 175 22.45 -11.03 -44.27
CA TYR A 175 23.15 -11.90 -43.34
C TYR A 175 23.02 -11.34 -41.93
N THR A 176 22.59 -12.16 -40.98
CA THR A 176 22.40 -11.74 -39.59
C THR A 176 23.36 -12.49 -38.67
N LEU A 177 23.99 -11.77 -37.75
CA LEU A 177 24.86 -12.31 -36.72
C LEU A 177 24.36 -11.82 -35.36
N THR A 178 23.91 -12.75 -34.51
CA THR A 178 23.57 -12.44 -33.12
C THR A 178 24.84 -12.14 -32.33
N MET A 179 24.82 -11.07 -31.54
CA MET A 179 25.96 -10.62 -30.77
C MET A 179 25.77 -10.96 -29.29
N GLU A 180 26.84 -11.39 -28.64
CA GLU A 180 26.84 -11.73 -27.22
C GLU A 180 27.37 -10.55 -26.39
N LEU A 181 26.67 -10.23 -25.30
CA LEU A 181 27.12 -9.21 -24.36
C LEU A 181 28.34 -9.73 -23.59
N VAL A 182 29.49 -9.07 -23.75
CA VAL A 182 30.74 -9.45 -23.08
C VAL A 182 30.91 -8.70 -21.76
N SER A 183 30.78 -7.37 -21.79
CA SER A 183 30.96 -6.54 -20.60
C SER A 183 30.42 -5.13 -20.78
N GLY A 184 29.69 -4.61 -19.79
CA GLY A 184 29.16 -3.25 -19.82
C GLY A 184 28.17 -3.04 -20.98
N ALA A 185 28.64 -2.36 -22.03
CA ALA A 185 27.89 -2.11 -23.26
C ALA A 185 28.62 -2.67 -24.50
N VAL A 186 29.57 -3.59 -24.29
CA VAL A 186 30.38 -4.19 -25.36
C VAL A 186 29.81 -5.56 -25.73
N TYR A 187 29.49 -5.69 -27.01
CA TYR A 187 28.96 -6.88 -27.63
C TYR A 187 29.99 -7.46 -28.60
N ARG A 188 30.07 -8.79 -28.67
CA ARG A 188 30.99 -9.51 -29.56
C ARG A 188 30.25 -10.59 -30.33
N GLY A 189 30.59 -10.73 -31.61
CA GLY A 189 30.09 -11.82 -32.46
C GLY A 189 31.20 -12.33 -33.36
N GLU A 190 31.17 -13.61 -33.67
CA GLU A 190 32.16 -14.26 -34.52
C GLU A 190 31.49 -14.89 -35.74
N LEU A 191 32.09 -14.70 -36.91
CA LEU A 191 31.60 -15.23 -38.18
C LEU A 191 32.73 -15.90 -38.93
N GLU A 192 32.50 -17.16 -39.32
CA GLU A 192 33.42 -17.90 -40.17
C GLU A 192 32.93 -17.88 -41.62
N MET A 193 33.82 -17.52 -42.55
CA MET A 193 33.55 -17.51 -43.98
C MET A 193 34.67 -18.18 -44.77
N ARG A 194 34.34 -18.73 -45.93
CA ARG A 194 35.32 -19.36 -46.81
C ARG A 194 36.16 -18.29 -47.55
N TYR A 195 37.47 -18.46 -47.56
CA TYR A 195 38.40 -17.59 -48.29
C TYR A 195 38.56 -18.01 -49.77
N PRO A 196 38.66 -17.06 -50.72
CA PRO A 196 38.37 -15.63 -50.57
C PRO A 196 36.85 -15.39 -50.56
N ALA A 197 36.36 -14.58 -49.64
CA ALA A 197 34.92 -14.30 -49.55
C ALA A 197 34.50 -13.32 -50.67
N GLY A 198 35.26 -12.25 -50.87
CA GLY A 198 34.98 -11.20 -51.85
C GLY A 198 33.68 -10.44 -51.57
N GLY A 199 33.52 -9.27 -52.18
CA GLY A 199 32.26 -8.54 -52.15
C GLY A 199 32.23 -7.34 -51.21
N ASN A 200 31.11 -6.62 -51.28
CA ASN A 200 30.86 -5.43 -50.48
C ASN A 200 29.54 -5.59 -49.75
N ALA A 201 29.51 -5.17 -48.49
CA ALA A 201 28.32 -5.18 -47.66
C ALA A 201 28.19 -3.88 -46.88
N THR A 202 26.95 -3.47 -46.62
CA THR A 202 26.66 -2.46 -45.61
C THR A 202 26.25 -3.18 -44.35
N VAL A 203 26.93 -2.92 -43.24
CA VAL A 203 26.64 -3.51 -41.94
C VAL A 203 25.88 -2.51 -41.10
N SER A 204 24.77 -2.96 -40.52
CA SER A 204 23.93 -2.21 -39.60
C SER A 204 23.79 -2.98 -38.28
N ALA A 205 23.79 -2.27 -37.17
CA ALA A 205 23.38 -2.82 -35.89
C ALA A 205 21.86 -2.74 -35.78
N LEU A 206 21.23 -3.90 -35.60
CA LEU A 206 19.84 -4.03 -35.20
C LEU A 206 19.81 -4.22 -33.69
N VAL A 207 19.22 -3.26 -33.00
CA VAL A 207 19.15 -3.22 -31.54
C VAL A 207 17.70 -3.37 -31.14
N ARG A 208 17.40 -4.34 -30.27
CA ARG A 208 16.08 -4.50 -29.67
C ARG A 208 16.16 -4.18 -28.18
N ASP A 209 15.31 -3.27 -27.72
CA ASP A 209 15.25 -2.91 -26.29
C ASP A 209 14.46 -3.94 -25.47
N GLY A 210 14.48 -3.81 -24.14
CA GLY A 210 13.76 -4.72 -23.23
C GLY A 210 12.24 -4.72 -23.41
N LEU A 211 11.70 -3.68 -24.05
CA LEU A 211 10.28 -3.53 -24.36
C LEU A 211 9.90 -4.13 -25.73
N GLY A 212 10.87 -4.69 -26.45
CA GLY A 212 10.69 -5.32 -27.77
C GLY A 212 10.67 -4.34 -28.94
N ARG A 213 10.99 -3.06 -28.74
CA ARG A 213 11.12 -2.07 -29.82
C ARG A 213 12.45 -2.30 -30.51
N SER A 214 12.42 -2.28 -31.84
CA SER A 214 13.60 -2.55 -32.66
C SER A 214 14.06 -1.28 -33.35
N TYR A 215 15.36 -1.04 -33.35
CA TYR A 215 16.02 0.13 -33.87
C TYR A 215 17.20 -0.30 -34.75
N THR A 216 17.49 0.44 -35.82
CA THR A 216 18.55 0.07 -36.76
C THR A 216 19.47 1.26 -37.00
N GLN A 217 20.78 1.02 -36.90
CA GLN A 217 21.81 2.02 -37.17
C GLN A 217 22.90 1.44 -38.08
N PRO A 218 23.18 2.04 -39.26
CA PRO A 218 24.31 1.63 -40.10
C PRO A 218 25.63 1.85 -39.36
N VAL A 219 26.48 0.82 -39.23
CA VAL A 219 27.73 0.88 -38.45
C VAL A 219 29.00 0.89 -39.30
N ALA A 220 29.00 0.22 -40.45
CA ALA A 220 30.17 0.17 -41.32
C ALA A 220 29.82 -0.16 -42.77
N LYS A 221 30.75 0.14 -43.68
CA LYS A 221 30.77 -0.37 -45.05
C LYS A 221 32.01 -1.23 -45.23
N LEU A 222 31.80 -2.46 -45.67
CA LEU A 222 32.83 -3.46 -45.88
C LEU A 222 33.03 -3.62 -47.39
N SER A 223 34.28 -3.57 -47.85
CA SER A 223 34.63 -3.70 -49.26
C SER A 223 35.79 -4.64 -49.44
N GLY A 224 35.70 -5.56 -50.41
CA GLY A 224 36.77 -6.51 -50.69
C GLY A 224 37.03 -7.51 -49.56
N MET A 225 35.99 -7.85 -48.78
CA MET A 225 36.07 -8.73 -47.62
C MET A 225 36.81 -10.03 -47.95
N GLY A 226 37.88 -10.36 -47.23
CA GLY A 226 38.64 -11.58 -47.49
C GLY A 226 39.38 -11.61 -48.82
N GLY A 227 39.73 -10.44 -49.37
CA GLY A 227 40.60 -10.27 -50.53
C GLY A 227 41.79 -9.34 -50.23
N GLU A 228 42.69 -9.15 -51.20
CA GLU A 228 43.90 -8.32 -51.03
C GLU A 228 43.61 -6.83 -50.79
N THR A 229 42.38 -6.38 -51.06
CA THR A 229 41.96 -4.97 -50.98
C THR A 229 40.88 -4.74 -49.93
N GLU A 230 40.88 -5.53 -48.85
CA GLU A 230 39.90 -5.40 -47.78
C GLU A 230 39.96 -4.01 -47.14
N GLN A 231 38.82 -3.32 -47.10
CA GLN A 231 38.64 -2.02 -46.47
C GLN A 231 37.40 -2.01 -45.61
N VAL A 232 37.59 -1.63 -44.34
CA VAL A 232 36.52 -1.38 -43.38
C VAL A 232 36.39 0.13 -43.23
N GLN A 233 35.28 0.69 -43.70
CA GLN A 233 34.93 2.08 -43.39
C GLN A 233 33.93 2.07 -42.24
N THR A 234 34.41 2.29 -41.03
CA THR A 234 33.57 2.48 -39.85
C THR A 234 32.86 3.83 -39.96
N LEU A 235 31.56 3.85 -39.64
CA LEU A 235 30.75 5.08 -39.61
C LEU A 235 30.67 5.67 -38.20
N TRP A 236 31.10 4.91 -37.19
CA TRP A 236 31.03 5.25 -35.77
C TRP A 236 32.25 4.70 -35.04
N GLY A 237 32.81 5.49 -34.12
CA GLY A 237 34.11 5.25 -33.49
C GLY A 237 35.20 6.18 -34.02
N ASN A 238 36.26 6.38 -33.24
CA ASN A 238 37.40 7.20 -33.67
C ASN A 238 38.29 6.36 -34.61
N PRO A 239 38.73 6.91 -35.76
CA PRO A 239 39.55 6.19 -36.74
C PRO A 239 40.94 5.81 -36.23
#